data_AF-A0A1Q5UHC1-F1
#
_entry.id   AF-A0A1Q5UHC1-F1
#
_cell.length_a   1.000
_cell.length_b   1.000
_cell.length_c   1.000
_cell.angle_alpha   90.00
_cell.angle_beta   90.00
_cell.angle_gamma   90.00
#
_symmetry.space_group_name_H-M   'P 1'
#
loop_
_entity.id
_entity.type
_entity.pdbx_description
1 polymer ?
#
loop_
_entity_poly.entity_id
_entity_poly.type
_entity_poly.pdbx_seq_one_letter_code
_entity_poly.pdbx_strand_id
1 'polypeptide(L)'
;MAGPNSHPPPTDHPAPGLRASRLHQVFDQALARTLRANSYANFAGCFPTPARHVPASLESVWRQLNAKLEESAKAEFEEIIEERDAVRHLNDLDRLVSEAKVRREKGKGKEEEDGGGPGSGNALHTLGAEELYRAHLTPYLQEAQATLNGKLGETHAQNAELAQTVQAQRREIEKLLAHLESVVTDIEGAATAATEFSKEHHIRQDAIQMDREVNAHPGV
;
A
#
# COMPACT_ATOMS: atom_id res chain seq x y z
N MET A 1 -8.13 -24.75 32.14
CA MET A 1 -8.16 -24.36 30.71
C MET A 1 -8.17 -22.83 30.66
N ALA A 2 -7.01 -22.19 30.62
CA ALA A 2 -6.84 -20.73 30.49
C ALA A 2 -6.17 -20.46 29.14
N GLY A 3 -6.66 -19.44 28.43
CA GLY A 3 -6.55 -19.30 26.98
C GLY A 3 -5.18 -18.86 26.41
N PRO A 4 -5.02 -18.92 25.08
CA PRO A 4 -3.78 -18.63 24.38
C PRO A 4 -3.82 -17.19 23.84
N ASN A 5 -3.28 -16.22 24.58
CA ASN A 5 -2.77 -14.98 23.99
C ASN A 5 -1.89 -14.22 24.98
N SER A 6 -0.69 -14.75 25.22
CA SER A 6 0.41 -13.98 25.78
C SER A 6 1.20 -13.36 24.63
N HIS A 7 0.78 -12.19 24.14
CA HIS A 7 1.73 -11.33 23.43
C HIS A 7 2.74 -10.82 24.47
N PRO A 8 4.05 -11.03 24.28
CA PRO A 8 5.04 -10.41 25.15
C PRO A 8 4.91 -8.89 24.99
N PRO A 9 5.10 -8.12 26.07
CA PRO A 9 5.14 -6.66 25.97
C PRO A 9 6.20 -6.25 24.94
N PRO A 10 5.97 -5.18 24.15
CA PRO A 10 7.02 -4.64 23.31
C PRO A 10 8.20 -4.30 24.21
N THR A 11 9.36 -4.90 23.95
CA THR A 11 10.61 -4.46 24.55
C THR A 11 10.90 -3.10 23.94
N ASP A 12 10.56 -2.02 24.65
CA ASP A 12 10.73 -0.64 24.20
C ASP A 12 12.20 -0.27 23.90
N HIS A 13 13.15 -1.12 24.29
CA HIS A 13 14.55 -1.00 23.95
C HIS A 13 14.89 -1.91 22.77
N PRO A 14 15.08 -1.36 21.56
CA PRO A 14 15.50 -2.16 20.40
C PRO A 14 16.88 -2.76 20.69
N ALA A 15 17.04 -4.05 20.39
CA ALA A 15 18.31 -4.73 20.59
C ALA A 15 19.46 -3.98 19.87
N PRO A 16 20.66 -3.88 20.48
CA PRO A 16 21.78 -3.19 19.85
C PRO A 16 22.15 -3.81 18.50
N GLY A 17 22.07 -3.02 17.43
CA GLY A 17 22.56 -3.40 16.12
C GLY A 17 24.08 -3.35 16.02
N LEU A 18 24.62 -3.75 14.87
CA LEU A 18 26.06 -3.86 14.62
C LEU A 18 26.84 -2.60 15.02
N ARG A 19 26.30 -1.42 14.68
CA ARG A 19 26.97 -0.14 14.99
C ARG A 19 26.83 0.26 16.45
N ALA A 20 25.67 0.02 17.07
CA ALA A 20 25.47 0.25 18.49
C ALA A 20 26.41 -0.63 19.34
N SER A 21 26.49 -1.93 19.06
CA SER A 21 27.42 -2.84 19.75
C SER A 21 28.89 -2.41 19.61
N ARG A 22 29.28 -1.92 18.44
CA ARG A 22 30.63 -1.38 18.22
C ARG A 22 30.89 -0.11 19.02
N LEU A 23 29.88 0.76 19.20
CA LEU A 23 30.01 1.95 20.02
C LEU A 23 30.31 1.58 21.48
N HIS A 24 29.53 0.66 22.07
CA HIS A 24 29.79 0.13 23.41
C HIS A 24 31.20 -0.50 23.50
N GLN A 25 31.57 -1.33 22.52
CA GLN A 25 32.87 -1.98 22.50
C GLN A 25 34.05 -0.99 22.47
N VAL A 26 33.96 0.07 21.65
CA VAL A 26 35.02 1.08 21.56
C VAL A 26 35.11 1.88 22.86
N PHE A 27 33.97 2.22 23.46
CA PHE A 27 33.91 2.91 24.74
C PHE A 27 34.59 2.09 25.85
N ASP A 28 34.21 0.83 26.01
CA ASP A 28 34.80 -0.08 27.01
C ASP A 28 36.31 -0.22 26.82
N GLN A 29 36.76 -0.37 25.57
CA GLN A 29 38.18 -0.45 25.26
C GLN A 29 38.93 0.85 25.57
N ALA A 30 38.34 2.00 25.27
CA ALA A 30 38.93 3.30 25.56
C ALA A 30 39.03 3.51 27.08
N LEU A 31 37.95 3.24 27.84
CA LEU A 31 37.92 3.32 29.29
C LEU A 31 38.99 2.42 29.92
N ALA A 32 39.07 1.16 29.48
CA ALA A 32 40.06 0.20 29.98
C ALA A 32 41.50 0.60 29.64
N ARG A 33 41.74 1.33 28.54
CA ARG A 33 43.06 1.88 28.22
C ARG A 33 43.41 3.09 29.10
N THR A 34 42.45 3.97 29.34
CA THR A 34 42.62 5.13 30.23
C THR A 34 42.94 4.69 31.67
N LEU A 35 42.20 3.71 32.19
CA LEU A 35 42.45 3.15 33.53
C LEU A 35 43.82 2.46 33.62
N ARG A 36 44.25 1.77 32.55
CA ARG A 36 45.59 1.16 32.50
C ARG A 36 46.72 2.18 32.45
N ALA A 37 46.52 3.31 31.77
CA ALA A 37 47.50 4.39 31.74
C ALA A 37 47.71 5.02 33.14
N ASN A 38 46.66 5.06 33.95
CA ASN A 38 46.72 5.42 35.37
C ASN A 38 47.20 4.24 36.24
N SER A 39 48.41 3.73 35.96
CA SER A 39 49.04 2.70 36.78
C SER A 39 49.41 3.24 38.16
N TYR A 40 49.41 2.36 39.17
CA TYR A 40 49.85 2.74 40.52
C TYR A 40 51.27 3.30 40.54
N ALA A 41 52.17 2.80 39.67
CA ALA A 41 53.54 3.31 39.56
C ALA A 41 53.58 4.78 39.10
N ASN A 42 52.77 5.15 38.10
CA ASN A 42 52.65 6.53 37.63
C ASN A 42 52.03 7.42 38.71
N PHE A 43 51.00 6.92 39.42
CA PHE A 43 50.32 7.65 40.48
C PHE A 43 51.23 7.88 41.70
N ALA A 44 51.91 6.85 42.18
CA ALA A 44 52.83 6.95 43.32
C ALA A 44 54.07 7.81 43.00
N GLY A 45 54.51 7.83 41.73
CA GLY A 45 55.58 8.72 41.27
C GLY A 45 55.27 10.21 41.44
N CYS A 46 53.99 10.60 41.33
CA CYS A 46 53.53 11.97 41.56
C CYS A 46 53.42 12.32 43.07
N PHE A 47 53.38 11.31 43.95
CA PHE A 47 53.23 11.48 45.41
C PHE A 47 54.34 10.74 46.18
N PRO A 48 55.60 11.19 46.07
CA PRO A 48 56.75 10.46 46.62
C PRO A 48 56.75 10.39 48.15
N THR A 49 56.25 11.42 48.85
CA THR A 49 56.22 11.45 50.32
C THR A 49 55.17 10.47 50.90
N PRO A 50 53.89 10.49 50.45
CA PRO A 50 52.91 9.47 50.86
C PRO A 50 53.29 8.05 50.44
N ALA A 51 53.90 7.87 49.26
CA ALA A 51 54.32 6.55 48.79
C ALA A 51 55.35 5.88 49.71
N ARG A 52 56.20 6.67 50.39
CA ARG A 52 57.20 6.16 51.35
C ARG A 52 56.62 5.89 52.74
N HIS A 53 55.76 6.77 53.23
CA HIS A 53 55.31 6.73 54.62
C HIS A 53 54.00 5.98 54.82
N VAL A 54 53.12 5.95 53.80
CA VAL A 54 51.80 5.31 53.89
C VAL A 54 51.39 4.66 52.55
N PRO A 55 52.14 3.64 52.06
CA PRO A 55 51.88 3.03 50.76
C PRO A 55 50.50 2.35 50.67
N ALA A 56 50.06 1.70 51.76
CA ALA A 56 48.78 0.98 51.81
C ALA A 56 47.57 1.92 51.66
N SER A 57 47.57 3.08 52.32
CA SER A 57 46.50 4.06 52.17
C SER A 57 46.51 4.71 50.80
N LEU A 58 47.70 4.98 50.22
CA LEU A 58 47.81 5.52 48.86
C LEU A 58 47.29 4.53 47.81
N GLU A 59 47.59 3.24 47.96
CA GLU A 59 47.08 2.18 47.09
C GLU A 59 45.55 2.04 47.20
N SER A 60 45.01 2.16 48.42
CA SER A 60 43.56 2.19 48.65
C SER A 60 42.89 3.36 47.93
N VAL A 61 43.44 4.57 48.06
CA VAL A 61 42.93 5.78 47.39
C VAL A 61 42.99 5.63 45.87
N TRP A 62 44.10 5.13 45.31
CA TRP A 62 44.23 4.88 43.88
C TRP A 62 43.20 3.87 43.37
N ARG A 63 43.00 2.74 44.08
CA ARG A 63 41.97 1.76 43.73
C ARG A 63 40.58 2.37 43.78
N GLN A 64 40.26 3.13 44.83
CA GLN A 64 38.95 3.76 44.98
C GLN A 64 38.70 4.80 43.89
N LEU A 65 39.71 5.60 43.52
CA LEU A 65 39.63 6.57 42.44
C LEU A 65 39.36 5.89 41.11
N ASN A 66 40.13 4.85 40.76
CA ASN A 66 39.95 4.12 39.51
C ASN A 66 38.59 3.41 39.45
N ALA A 67 38.15 2.80 40.56
CA ALA A 67 36.84 2.16 40.65
C ALA A 67 35.70 3.17 40.48
N LYS A 68 35.78 4.33 41.13
CA LYS A 68 34.77 5.39 40.99
C LYS A 68 34.77 6.03 39.61
N LEU A 69 35.94 6.26 39.03
CA LEU A 69 36.04 6.75 37.66
C LEU A 69 35.42 5.77 36.67
N GLU A 70 35.68 4.47 36.83
CA GLU A 70 35.09 3.43 35.97
C GLU A 70 33.57 3.37 36.11
N GLU A 71 33.06 3.35 37.35
CA GLU A 71 31.64 3.29 37.66
C GLU A 71 30.90 4.53 37.13
N SER A 72 31.39 5.73 37.44
CA SER A 72 30.80 6.99 36.98
C SER A 72 30.84 7.09 35.46
N ALA A 73 31.96 6.77 34.81
CA ALA A 73 32.05 6.87 33.36
C ALA A 73 31.07 5.92 32.65
N LYS A 74 30.88 4.70 33.16
CA LYS A 74 29.89 3.76 32.59
C LYS A 74 28.46 4.22 32.82
N ALA A 75 28.15 4.73 34.01
CA ALA A 75 26.81 5.23 34.33
C ALA A 75 26.44 6.43 33.44
N GLU A 76 27.32 7.42 33.33
CA GLU A 76 27.10 8.60 32.49
C GLU A 76 26.99 8.22 31.00
N PHE A 77 27.76 7.24 30.54
CA PHE A 77 27.67 6.77 29.17
C PHE A 77 26.33 6.11 28.86
N GLU A 78 25.83 5.27 29.77
CA GLU A 78 24.51 4.65 29.61
C GLU A 78 23.40 5.70 29.65
N GLU A 79 23.48 6.67 30.57
CA GLU A 79 22.54 7.80 30.63
C GLU A 79 22.53 8.59 29.31
N ILE A 80 23.69 8.91 28.74
CA ILE A 80 23.78 9.60 27.45
C ILE A 80 23.17 8.76 26.32
N ILE A 81 23.39 7.44 26.32
CA ILE A 81 22.83 6.53 25.31
C ILE A 81 21.31 6.53 25.38
N GLU A 82 20.74 6.47 26.58
CA GLU A 82 19.31 6.50 26.82
C GLU A 82 18.71 7.88 26.48
N GLU A 83 19.31 8.97 26.98
CA GLU A 83 18.83 10.35 26.78
C GLU A 83 18.80 10.74 25.29
N ARG A 84 19.75 10.24 24.51
CA ARG A 84 19.85 10.50 23.06
C ARG A 84 19.17 9.44 22.20
N ASP A 85 18.62 8.40 22.82
CA ASP A 85 18.09 7.21 22.13
C ASP A 85 19.05 6.70 21.04
N ALA A 86 20.34 6.63 21.39
CA ALA A 86 21.41 6.43 20.43
C ALA A 86 21.30 5.06 19.74
N VAL A 87 20.83 4.04 20.46
CA VAL A 87 20.66 2.69 19.92
C VAL A 87 19.64 2.68 18.78
N ARG A 88 18.48 3.33 18.96
CA ARG A 88 17.46 3.42 17.92
C ARG A 88 17.99 4.13 16.68
N HIS A 89 18.63 5.29 16.86
CA HIS A 89 19.16 6.07 15.73
C HIS A 89 20.27 5.33 14.97
N LEU A 90 21.15 4.60 15.67
CA LEU A 90 22.20 3.79 15.04
C LEU A 90 21.62 2.59 14.29
N ASN A 91 20.58 1.97 14.83
CA ASN A 91 19.86 0.88 14.17
C ASN A 91 19.13 1.38 12.91
N ASP A 92 18.48 2.53 12.97
CA ASP A 92 17.85 3.18 11.81
C ASP A 92 18.88 3.53 10.74
N LEU A 93 20.07 4.00 11.13
CA LEU A 93 21.15 4.26 10.20
C LEU A 93 21.62 2.98 9.50
N ASP A 94 21.77 1.88 10.22
CA ASP A 94 22.14 0.59 9.63
C ASP A 94 21.06 0.08 8.67
N ARG A 95 19.77 0.30 8.98
CA ARG A 95 18.66 0.05 8.05
C ARG A 95 18.78 0.90 6.79
N LEU A 96 18.92 2.22 6.91
CA LEU A 96 19.04 3.12 5.76
C LEU A 96 20.25 2.78 4.87
N VAL A 97 21.39 2.41 5.46
CA VAL A 97 22.59 1.99 4.74
C VAL A 97 22.35 0.68 3.98
N SER A 98 21.66 -0.29 4.59
CA SER A 98 21.36 -1.56 3.92
C SER A 98 20.39 -1.36 2.75
N GLU A 99 19.33 -0.56 2.92
CA GLU A 99 18.42 -0.21 1.84
C GLU A 99 19.13 0.55 0.71
N ALA A 100 20.03 1.49 1.04
CA ALA A 100 20.81 2.23 0.05
C ALA A 100 21.74 1.31 -0.76
N LYS A 101 22.37 0.32 -0.11
CA LYS A 101 23.16 -0.70 -0.80
C LYS A 101 22.31 -1.52 -1.77
N VAL A 102 21.12 -1.96 -1.33
CA VAL A 102 20.18 -2.70 -2.18
C VAL A 102 19.72 -1.83 -3.37
N ARG A 103 19.41 -0.55 -3.16
CA ARG A 103 19.04 0.37 -4.25
C ARG A 103 20.19 0.54 -5.24
N ARG A 104 21.43 0.69 -4.77
CA ARG A 104 22.61 0.79 -5.63
C ARG A 104 22.84 -0.49 -6.43
N GLU A 105 22.68 -1.66 -5.82
CA GLU A 105 22.80 -2.95 -6.51
C GLU A 105 21.70 -3.14 -7.57
N LYS A 106 20.46 -2.75 -7.26
CA LYS A 106 19.35 -2.76 -8.22
C LYS A 106 19.52 -1.72 -9.34
N GLY A 107 20.09 -0.55 -9.02
CA GLY A 107 20.32 0.56 -9.94
C GLY A 107 21.49 0.32 -10.91
N LYS A 108 22.52 -0.43 -10.48
CA LYS A 108 23.61 -0.88 -11.36
C LYS A 108 23.15 -1.71 -12.55
N GLY A 109 21.95 -2.32 -12.51
CA GLY A 109 21.35 -2.99 -13.67
C GLY A 109 20.70 -2.04 -14.69
N LYS A 110 20.59 -0.73 -14.39
CA LYS A 110 20.02 0.30 -15.29
C LYS A 110 21.02 1.39 -15.69
N GLU A 111 22.13 1.55 -14.96
CA GLU A 111 23.19 2.53 -15.25
C GLU A 111 24.09 2.15 -16.46
N GLU A 112 23.95 0.94 -17.05
CA GLU A 112 24.71 0.57 -18.27
C GLU A 112 24.14 1.17 -19.57
N GLU A 113 22.91 1.72 -19.59
CA GLU A 113 22.31 2.30 -20.81
C GLU A 113 22.28 3.84 -20.86
N ASP A 114 22.35 4.54 -19.73
CA ASP A 114 22.35 6.00 -19.69
C ASP A 114 23.57 6.47 -18.91
N GLY A 115 24.51 7.13 -19.59
CA GLY A 115 25.91 7.39 -19.18
C GLY A 115 26.13 8.29 -17.96
N GLY A 116 25.28 8.22 -16.94
CA GLY A 116 25.49 8.80 -15.62
C GLY A 116 26.30 7.84 -14.74
N GLY A 117 27.53 8.22 -14.42
CA GLY A 117 28.44 7.43 -13.58
C GLY A 117 27.87 7.08 -12.19
N PRO A 118 28.48 6.08 -11.51
CA PRO A 118 27.94 5.47 -10.31
C PRO A 118 27.99 6.46 -9.14
N GLY A 119 26.86 7.09 -8.84
CA GLY A 119 26.74 8.01 -7.70
C GLY A 119 26.05 9.35 -7.96
N SER A 120 25.47 9.57 -9.15
CA SER A 120 24.79 10.84 -9.46
C SER A 120 23.36 10.95 -8.89
N GLY A 121 23.15 10.53 -7.63
CA GLY A 121 22.01 11.03 -6.87
C GLY A 121 22.42 12.37 -6.28
N ASN A 122 21.81 13.47 -6.75
CA ASN A 122 22.05 14.79 -6.16
C ASN A 122 21.90 14.68 -4.63
N ALA A 123 22.95 15.01 -3.89
CA ALA A 123 22.90 14.92 -2.44
C ALA A 123 21.77 15.82 -1.92
N LEU A 124 21.04 15.40 -0.89
CA LEU A 124 19.83 16.12 -0.43
C LEU A 124 20.08 17.61 -0.13
N HIS A 125 21.29 17.98 0.30
CA HIS A 125 21.69 19.36 0.57
C HIS A 125 21.97 20.20 -0.69
N THR A 126 21.98 19.57 -1.87
CA THR A 126 22.15 20.21 -3.18
C THR A 126 20.82 20.38 -3.93
N LEU A 127 19.73 19.77 -3.45
CA LEU A 127 18.41 19.95 -4.03
C LEU A 127 17.87 21.34 -3.69
N GLY A 128 17.24 21.98 -4.68
CA GLY A 128 16.52 23.23 -4.47
C GLY A 128 15.27 23.04 -3.60
N ALA A 129 14.79 24.12 -2.98
CA ALA A 129 13.56 24.08 -2.17
C ALA A 129 12.33 23.59 -2.96
N GLU A 130 12.22 23.97 -4.23
CA GLU A 130 11.14 23.51 -5.11
C GLU A 130 11.23 22.02 -5.43
N GLU A 131 12.44 21.49 -5.61
CA GLU A 131 12.65 20.07 -5.87
C GLU A 131 12.28 19.22 -4.65
N LEU A 132 12.65 19.66 -3.44
CA LEU A 132 12.25 19.02 -2.19
C LEU A 132 10.72 19.04 -2.00
N TYR A 133 10.09 20.18 -2.28
CA TYR A 133 8.65 20.33 -2.19
C TYR A 133 7.92 19.40 -3.17
N ARG A 134 8.36 19.36 -4.44
CA ARG A 134 7.81 18.45 -5.45
C ARG A 134 8.05 17.00 -5.08
N ALA A 135 9.25 16.63 -4.61
CA ALA A 135 9.56 15.26 -4.20
C ALA A 135 8.65 14.78 -3.05
N HIS A 136 8.34 15.65 -2.09
CA HIS A 136 7.42 15.34 -1.00
C HIS A 136 5.96 15.24 -1.46
N LEU A 137 5.51 16.08 -2.40
CA LEU A 137 4.14 16.04 -2.90
C LEU A 137 3.86 14.89 -3.86
N THR A 138 4.87 14.48 -4.63
CA THR A 138 4.76 13.43 -5.66
C THR A 138 4.07 12.15 -5.17
N PRO A 139 4.43 11.53 -4.02
CA PRO A 139 3.76 10.31 -3.57
C PRO A 139 2.26 10.51 -3.29
N TYR A 140 1.87 11.63 -2.68
CA TYR A 140 0.45 11.94 -2.43
C TYR A 140 -0.33 12.15 -3.73
N LEU A 141 0.27 12.85 -4.69
CA LEU A 141 -0.33 13.06 -6.01
C LEU A 141 -0.46 11.73 -6.78
N GLN A 142 0.52 10.83 -6.67
CA GLN A 142 0.48 9.51 -7.27
C GLN A 142 -0.63 8.64 -6.67
N GLU A 143 -0.81 8.66 -5.34
CA GLU A 143 -1.89 7.96 -4.66
C GLU A 143 -3.27 8.49 -5.08
N ALA A 144 -3.42 9.81 -5.13
CA ALA A 144 -4.64 10.46 -5.59
C ALA A 144 -4.95 10.10 -7.06
N GLN A 145 -3.93 10.12 -7.92
CA GLN A 145 -4.06 9.76 -9.33
C GLN A 145 -4.45 8.28 -9.49
N ALA A 146 -3.84 7.36 -8.74
CA ALA A 146 -4.18 5.94 -8.76
C ALA A 146 -5.65 5.71 -8.32
N THR A 147 -6.10 6.43 -7.29
CA THR A 147 -7.48 6.37 -6.79
C THR A 147 -8.48 6.87 -7.84
N LEU A 148 -8.19 8.00 -8.48
CA LEU A 148 -9.06 8.57 -9.53
C LEU A 148 -9.11 7.66 -10.76
N ASN A 149 -7.97 7.11 -11.18
CA ASN A 149 -7.92 6.17 -12.30
C ASN A 149 -8.71 4.89 -11.99
N GLY A 150 -8.67 4.40 -10.74
CA GLY A 150 -9.51 3.29 -10.30
C GLY A 150 -11.00 3.58 -10.44
N LYS A 151 -11.45 4.73 -9.94
CA LYS A 151 -12.86 5.17 -10.07
C LYS A 151 -13.27 5.38 -11.54
N LEU A 152 -12.38 5.93 -12.35
CA LEU A 152 -12.63 6.13 -13.78
C LEU A 152 -12.77 4.77 -14.50
N GLY A 153 -11.91 3.80 -14.18
CA GLY A 153 -12.02 2.44 -14.70
C GLY A 153 -13.33 1.76 -14.30
N GLU A 154 -13.74 1.89 -13.04
CA GLU A 154 -15.01 1.34 -12.54
C GLU A 154 -16.22 1.95 -13.26
N THR A 155 -16.26 3.27 -13.38
CA THR A 155 -17.35 3.97 -14.07
C THR A 155 -17.39 3.65 -15.57
N HIS A 156 -16.25 3.49 -16.23
CA HIS A 156 -16.21 3.02 -17.62
C HIS A 156 -16.74 1.59 -17.76
N ALA A 157 -16.42 0.68 -16.83
CA ALA A 157 -16.94 -0.67 -16.83
C ALA A 157 -18.47 -0.69 -16.65
N GLN A 158 -19.00 0.07 -15.69
CA GLN A 158 -20.44 0.20 -15.46
C GLN A 158 -21.16 0.82 -16.68
N ASN A 159 -20.58 1.84 -17.29
CA ASN A 159 -21.14 2.45 -18.50
C ASN A 159 -21.16 1.48 -19.69
N ALA A 160 -20.12 0.66 -19.83
CA ALA A 160 -20.07 -0.37 -20.88
C ALA A 160 -21.15 -1.44 -20.67
N GLU A 161 -21.36 -1.90 -19.44
CA GLU A 161 -22.41 -2.86 -19.10
C GLU A 161 -23.81 -2.28 -19.33
N LEU A 162 -24.05 -1.04 -18.91
CA LEU A 162 -25.32 -0.36 -19.11
C LEU A 162 -25.59 -0.16 -20.61
N ALA A 163 -24.59 0.23 -21.39
CA ALA A 163 -24.72 0.38 -22.84
C ALA A 163 -25.07 -0.96 -23.52
N GLN A 164 -24.47 -2.06 -23.10
CA GLN A 164 -24.82 -3.40 -23.60
C GLN A 164 -26.27 -3.77 -23.24
N THR A 165 -26.70 -3.48 -22.02
CA THR A 165 -28.07 -3.73 -21.56
C THR A 165 -29.09 -2.94 -22.38
N VAL A 166 -28.84 -1.64 -22.59
CA VAL A 166 -29.71 -0.78 -23.41
C VAL A 166 -29.77 -1.27 -24.85
N GLN A 167 -28.65 -1.72 -25.44
CA GLN A 167 -28.66 -2.30 -26.78
C GLN A 167 -29.45 -3.62 -26.85
N ALA A 168 -29.34 -4.47 -25.84
CA ALA A 168 -30.11 -5.71 -25.78
C ALA A 168 -31.61 -5.42 -25.68
N GLN A 169 -32.01 -4.50 -24.80
CA GLN A 169 -33.40 -4.07 -24.64
C GLN A 169 -33.96 -3.43 -25.93
N ARG A 170 -33.18 -2.60 -26.62
CA ARG A 170 -33.60 -2.02 -27.91
C ARG A 170 -33.90 -3.10 -28.95
N ARG A 171 -33.04 -4.12 -29.06
CA ARG A 171 -33.28 -5.26 -29.97
C ARG A 171 -34.50 -6.09 -29.55
N GLU A 172 -34.77 -6.22 -28.26
CA GLU A 172 -35.96 -6.90 -27.76
C GLU A 172 -37.24 -6.13 -28.10
N ILE A 173 -37.24 -4.80 -27.91
CA ILE A 173 -38.35 -3.92 -28.28
C ILE A 173 -38.62 -4.01 -29.79
N GLU A 174 -37.58 -3.97 -30.62
CA GLU A 174 -37.71 -4.13 -32.08
C GLU A 174 -38.37 -5.46 -32.45
N LYS A 175 -38.01 -6.56 -31.79
CA LYS A 175 -38.65 -7.88 -32.00
C LYS A 175 -40.11 -7.90 -31.55
N LEU A 176 -40.41 -7.31 -30.40
CA LEU A 176 -41.77 -7.24 -29.87
C LEU A 176 -42.67 -6.39 -30.78
N LEU A 177 -42.16 -5.27 -31.29
CA LEU A 177 -42.89 -4.44 -32.26
C LEU A 177 -43.14 -5.19 -33.56
N ALA A 178 -42.13 -5.86 -34.12
CA ALA A 178 -42.32 -6.68 -35.33
C ALA A 178 -43.32 -7.82 -35.12
N HIS A 179 -43.33 -8.44 -33.93
CA HIS A 179 -44.32 -9.46 -33.59
C HIS A 179 -45.73 -8.88 -33.46
N LEU A 180 -45.89 -7.71 -32.84
CA LEU A 180 -47.18 -7.02 -32.75
C LEU A 180 -47.68 -6.61 -34.12
N GLU A 181 -46.82 -6.09 -35.00
CA GLU A 181 -47.17 -5.78 -36.39
C GLU A 181 -47.68 -7.03 -37.11
N SER A 182 -47.00 -8.17 -36.98
CA SER A 182 -47.47 -9.46 -37.54
C SER A 182 -48.86 -9.84 -37.01
N VAL A 183 -49.08 -9.77 -35.69
CA VAL A 183 -50.38 -10.11 -35.08
C VAL A 183 -51.48 -9.16 -35.54
N VAL A 184 -51.19 -7.87 -35.68
CA VAL A 184 -52.14 -6.90 -36.24
C VAL A 184 -52.48 -7.25 -37.69
N THR A 185 -51.49 -7.57 -38.53
CA THR A 185 -51.76 -8.01 -39.90
C THR A 185 -52.55 -9.31 -39.97
N ASP A 186 -52.32 -10.25 -39.04
CA ASP A 186 -53.08 -11.49 -38.96
C ASP A 186 -54.55 -11.24 -38.56
N ILE A 187 -54.78 -10.31 -37.63
CA ILE A 187 -56.14 -9.91 -37.22
C ILE A 187 -56.85 -9.16 -38.35
N GLU A 188 -56.16 -8.27 -39.06
CA GLU A 188 -56.70 -7.60 -40.25
C GLU A 188 -57.03 -8.62 -41.36
N GLY A 189 -56.17 -9.62 -41.57
CA GLY A 189 -56.41 -10.75 -42.47
C GLY A 189 -57.61 -11.60 -42.05
N ALA A 190 -57.76 -11.89 -40.76
CA ALA A 190 -58.90 -12.63 -40.24
C ALA A 190 -60.20 -11.82 -40.34
N ALA A 191 -60.17 -10.51 -40.07
CA ALA A 191 -61.31 -9.62 -40.18
C ALA A 191 -61.78 -9.50 -41.65
N THR A 192 -60.85 -9.32 -42.59
CA THR A 192 -61.18 -9.29 -44.03
C THR A 192 -61.80 -10.61 -44.48
N ALA A 193 -61.18 -11.76 -44.15
CA ALA A 193 -61.74 -13.08 -44.45
C ALA A 193 -63.14 -13.30 -43.84
N ALA A 194 -63.39 -12.83 -42.61
CA ALA A 194 -64.71 -12.90 -41.99
C ALA A 194 -65.76 -12.04 -42.73
N THR A 195 -65.38 -10.85 -43.21
CA THR A 195 -66.29 -10.03 -44.02
C THR A 195 -66.57 -10.64 -45.38
N GLU A 196 -65.60 -11.29 -46.01
CA GLU A 196 -65.79 -12.01 -47.28
C GLU A 196 -66.69 -13.24 -47.09
N PHE A 197 -66.44 -14.04 -46.05
CA PHE A 197 -67.29 -15.17 -45.71
C PHE A 197 -68.73 -14.74 -45.39
N SER A 198 -68.93 -13.62 -44.68
CA SER A 198 -70.26 -13.07 -44.43
C SER A 198 -70.97 -12.62 -45.71
N LYS A 199 -70.25 -11.98 -46.65
CA LYS A 199 -70.81 -11.63 -47.97
C LYS A 199 -71.17 -12.86 -48.78
N GLU A 200 -70.29 -13.86 -48.83
CA GLU A 200 -70.52 -15.09 -49.59
C GLU A 200 -71.66 -15.92 -48.97
N HIS A 201 -71.76 -15.97 -47.65
CA HIS A 201 -72.87 -16.61 -46.94
C HIS A 201 -74.18 -15.84 -47.11
N HIS A 202 -74.16 -14.50 -47.14
CA HIS A 202 -75.33 -13.69 -47.46
C HIS A 202 -75.83 -13.96 -48.89
N ILE A 203 -74.94 -14.02 -49.88
CA ILE A 203 -75.30 -14.37 -51.27
C ILE A 203 -75.85 -15.81 -51.33
N ARG A 204 -75.25 -16.76 -50.59
CA ARG A 204 -75.78 -18.14 -50.50
C ARG A 204 -77.14 -18.20 -49.81
N GLN A 205 -77.36 -17.44 -48.73
CA GLN A 205 -78.66 -17.36 -48.05
C GLN A 205 -79.73 -16.73 -48.94
N ASP A 206 -79.40 -15.65 -49.64
CA ASP A 206 -80.30 -14.99 -50.59
C ASP A 206 -80.63 -15.92 -51.76
N ALA A 207 -79.65 -16.69 -52.27
CA ALA A 207 -79.90 -17.70 -53.30
C ALA A 207 -80.84 -18.83 -52.82
N ILE A 208 -80.64 -19.32 -51.58
CA ILE A 208 -81.54 -20.33 -50.98
C ILE A 208 -82.93 -19.74 -50.72
N GLN A 209 -83.02 -18.46 -50.37
CA GLN A 209 -84.30 -17.79 -50.17
C GLN A 209 -85.04 -17.57 -51.50
N MET A 210 -84.36 -17.11 -52.55
CA MET A 210 -84.94 -17.01 -53.88
C MET A 210 -85.39 -18.38 -54.41
N ASP A 211 -84.61 -19.44 -54.22
CA ASP A 211 -84.99 -20.80 -54.65
C ASP A 211 -86.22 -21.33 -53.89
N ARG A 212 -86.34 -21.00 -52.60
CA ARG A 212 -87.56 -21.27 -51.81
C ARG A 212 -88.75 -20.45 -52.29
N GLU A 213 -88.57 -19.20 -52.66
CA GLU A 213 -89.63 -18.33 -53.18
C GLU A 213 -90.12 -18.81 -54.56
N VAL A 214 -89.22 -19.29 -55.42
CA VAL A 214 -89.52 -19.90 -56.72
C VAL A 214 -90.24 -21.24 -56.56
N ASN A 215 -89.78 -22.13 -55.67
CA ASN A 215 -90.46 -23.40 -55.40
C ASN A 215 -91.80 -23.23 -54.65
N ALA A 216 -91.98 -22.15 -53.88
CA ALA A 216 -93.25 -21.82 -53.22
C ALA A 216 -94.28 -21.20 -54.19
N HIS A 217 -93.85 -20.72 -55.35
CA HIS A 217 -94.70 -20.27 -56.45
C HIS A 217 -94.47 -21.12 -57.72
N PRO A 218 -94.92 -22.39 -57.74
CA PRO A 218 -95.06 -23.11 -59.00
C PRO A 218 -96.29 -22.53 -59.72
N GLY A 219 -96.12 -21.38 -60.37
CA GLY A 219 -97.18 -20.75 -61.14
C GLY A 219 -97.25 -21.32 -62.55
N VAL A 220 -98.42 -21.88 -62.89
CA VAL A 220 -99.05 -21.91 -64.23
C VAL A 220 -98.42 -22.81 -65.29
#